data_AF-A0A2G1W9M4-F1
#
_entry.id   AF-A0A2G1W9M4-F1
#
_cell.length_a   1.000
_cell.length_b   1.000
_cell.length_c   1.000
_cell.angle_alpha   90.00
_cell.angle_beta   90.00
_cell.angle_gamma   90.00
#
_symmetry.space_group_name_H-M   'P 1'
#
loop_
_entity.id
_entity.type
_entity.pdbx_description
1 polymer ?
#
loop_
_entity_poly.entity_id
_entity_poly.type
_entity_poly.pdbx_seq_one_letter_code
_entity_poly.pdbx_strand_id
1 'polypeptide(L)'
;MKAKRPPRPLRQQLLIDNDVQVALILRAVLYGSACVIYFVVIQFFTQSMIHPGVNTADLFFSLTDEAMYWVPGLLVLGPLMIYDVLKVSNRFAGPIFSMRREMQNLIDGKEGRNITFRTDDHWSTLAMQFNNIREELLELRAKMADEAEEEEEDDSWMDATPADDAVPVG
;
A
#
# COMPACT_ATOMS: atom_id res chain seq x y z
N MET A 1 -7.14 35.30 28.18
CA MET A 1 -7.10 35.11 26.72
C MET A 1 -6.98 33.61 26.43
N LYS A 2 -8.00 32.96 25.85
CA LYS A 2 -7.95 31.51 25.54
C LYS A 2 -7.33 31.30 24.15
N ALA A 3 -6.20 30.61 24.09
CA ALA A 3 -5.50 30.29 22.85
C ALA A 3 -6.39 29.41 21.95
N LYS A 4 -6.71 29.91 20.76
CA LYS A 4 -7.49 29.22 19.73
C LYS A 4 -6.57 28.20 19.07
N ARG A 5 -6.77 26.90 19.37
CA ARG A 5 -6.02 25.81 18.71
C ARG A 5 -6.29 25.87 17.19
N PRO A 6 -5.26 25.77 16.33
CA PRO A 6 -5.48 25.75 14.89
C PRO A 6 -6.29 24.50 14.50
N PRO A 7 -7.20 24.60 13.51
CA PRO A 7 -7.95 23.46 13.03
C PRO A 7 -6.97 22.43 12.45
N ARG A 8 -7.06 21.18 12.92
CA ARG A 8 -6.32 20.06 12.34
C ARG A 8 -6.77 19.92 10.87
N PRO A 9 -5.87 19.90 9.88
CA PRO A 9 -6.27 19.60 8.52
C PRO A 9 -6.90 18.20 8.51
N LEU A 10 -8.16 18.12 8.08
CA LEU A 10 -8.81 16.86 7.79
C LEU A 10 -7.93 16.17 6.73
N ARG A 11 -7.32 15.03 7.08
CA ARG A 11 -6.53 14.24 6.13
C ARG A 11 -7.48 13.63 5.08
N GLN A 12 -7.85 14.43 4.08
CA GLN A 12 -8.40 13.99 2.81
C GLN A 12 -7.24 13.52 1.95
N GLN A 13 -6.77 12.30 2.19
CA GLN A 13 -5.92 11.57 1.24
C GLN A 13 -6.59 10.22 0.99
N LEU A 14 -7.76 10.27 0.34
CA LEU A 14 -8.43 9.07 -0.19
C LEU A 14 -7.91 8.69 -1.59
N LEU A 15 -7.11 9.59 -2.20
CA LEU A 15 -6.51 9.47 -3.53
C LEU A 15 -5.01 9.74 -3.38
N ILE A 16 -4.16 8.72 -3.28
CA ILE A 16 -2.71 8.91 -3.43
C ILE A 16 -1.95 7.71 -4.02
N ASP A 17 -2.54 6.51 -4.07
CA ASP A 17 -1.94 5.37 -4.79
C ASP A 17 -2.77 5.00 -6.03
N ASN A 18 -2.59 5.77 -7.11
CA ASN A 18 -3.33 5.59 -8.37
C ASN A 18 -3.11 4.22 -9.02
N ASP A 19 -1.92 3.63 -8.97
CA ASP A 19 -1.64 2.39 -9.71
C ASP A 19 -2.36 1.16 -9.13
N VAL A 20 -2.36 1.02 -7.80
CA VAL A 20 -3.00 -0.12 -7.13
C VAL A 20 -4.52 0.07 -7.07
N GLN A 21 -4.99 1.31 -6.90
CA GLN A 21 -6.42 1.64 -6.98
C GLN A 21 -6.98 1.41 -8.38
N VAL A 22 -6.29 1.82 -9.45
CA VAL A 22 -6.71 1.56 -10.83
C VAL A 22 -6.74 0.07 -11.14
N ALA A 23 -5.73 -0.70 -10.71
CA ALA A 23 -5.72 -2.15 -10.94
C ALA A 23 -6.88 -2.88 -10.24
N LEU A 24 -7.26 -2.45 -9.03
CA LEU A 24 -8.37 -3.03 -8.27
C LEU A 24 -9.74 -2.59 -8.82
N ILE A 25 -9.90 -1.32 -9.18
CA ILE A 25 -11.09 -0.82 -9.88
C ILE A 25 -11.26 -1.56 -11.20
N LEU A 26 -10.19 -1.73 -11.98
CA LEU A 26 -10.21 -2.45 -13.24
C LEU A 26 -10.64 -3.91 -13.05
N ARG A 27 -10.15 -4.60 -12.01
CA ARG A 27 -10.60 -5.95 -11.67
C ARG A 27 -12.08 -5.99 -11.24
N ALA A 28 -12.53 -5.05 -10.43
CA ALA A 28 -13.92 -4.97 -10.01
C ALA A 28 -14.87 -4.72 -11.20
N VAL A 29 -14.47 -3.80 -12.09
CA VAL A 29 -15.18 -3.53 -13.35
C VAL A 29 -15.13 -4.76 -14.27
N LEU A 30 -14.00 -5.46 -14.35
CA LEU A 30 -13.86 -6.66 -15.18
C LEU A 30 -14.75 -7.79 -14.66
N TYR A 31 -14.72 -8.12 -13.37
CA TYR A 31 -15.60 -9.14 -12.79
C TYR A 31 -17.07 -8.74 -12.82
N GLY A 32 -17.38 -7.46 -12.57
CA GLY A 32 -18.72 -6.92 -12.69
C GLY A 32 -19.24 -7.04 -14.12
N SER A 33 -18.43 -6.66 -15.11
CA SER A 33 -18.77 -6.79 -16.53
C SER A 33 -18.92 -8.25 -16.96
N ALA A 34 -18.07 -9.16 -16.45
CA ALA A 34 -18.19 -10.59 -16.69
C ALA A 34 -19.50 -11.16 -16.12
N CYS A 35 -19.92 -10.73 -14.93
CA CYS A 35 -21.23 -11.11 -14.38
C CYS A 35 -22.38 -10.60 -15.25
N VAL A 36 -22.34 -9.34 -15.68
CA VAL A 36 -23.38 -8.77 -16.55
C VAL A 36 -23.45 -9.52 -17.87
N ILE A 37 -22.29 -9.79 -18.50
CA ILE A 37 -22.21 -10.57 -19.74
C ILE A 37 -22.80 -11.97 -19.54
N TYR A 38 -22.47 -12.64 -18.42
CA TYR A 38 -23.02 -13.96 -18.09
C TYR A 38 -24.55 -13.94 -17.99
N PHE A 39 -25.15 -12.97 -17.28
CA PHE A 39 -26.59 -12.83 -17.19
C PHE A 39 -27.24 -12.53 -18.55
N VAL A 40 -26.64 -11.65 -19.35
CA VAL A 40 -27.13 -11.34 -20.71
C VAL A 40 -27.11 -12.59 -21.60
N VAL A 41 -26.04 -13.38 -21.55
CA VAL A 41 -25.91 -14.62 -22.33
C VAL A 41 -26.96 -15.64 -21.91
N ILE A 42 -27.13 -15.87 -20.60
CA ILE A 42 -28.18 -16.77 -20.10
C ILE A 42 -29.54 -16.31 -20.57
N GLN A 43 -29.86 -15.02 -20.45
CA GLN A 43 -31.18 -14.51 -20.81
C GLN A 43 -31.43 -14.58 -22.32
N PHE A 44 -30.40 -14.37 -23.14
CA PHE A 44 -30.46 -14.61 -24.56
C PHE A 44 -30.79 -16.07 -24.90
N PHE A 45 -30.12 -17.03 -24.25
CA PHE A 45 -30.40 -18.46 -24.45
C PHE A 45 -31.80 -18.85 -23.96
N THR A 46 -32.22 -18.36 -22.80
CA THR A 46 -33.56 -18.59 -22.25
C THR A 46 -34.65 -18.05 -23.18
N GLN A 47 -34.51 -16.82 -23.67
CA GLN A 47 -35.45 -16.20 -24.61
C GLN A 47 -35.47 -16.95 -25.96
N SER A 48 -34.30 -17.38 -26.46
CA SER A 48 -34.22 -18.18 -27.68
C SER A 48 -34.89 -19.56 -27.56
N MET A 49 -34.92 -20.17 -26.38
CA MET A 49 -35.59 -21.45 -26.14
C MET A 49 -37.11 -21.30 -25.95
N ILE A 50 -37.57 -20.22 -25.32
CA ILE A 50 -38.99 -19.98 -25.06
C ILE A 50 -39.74 -19.56 -26.33
N HIS A 51 -39.08 -18.80 -27.21
CA HIS A 51 -39.67 -18.34 -28.48
C HIS A 51 -38.90 -18.89 -29.69
N PRO A 52 -39.07 -20.18 -30.04
CA PRO A 52 -38.44 -20.75 -31.22
C PRO A 52 -39.09 -20.18 -32.49
N GLY A 53 -38.38 -19.29 -33.20
CA GLY A 53 -38.75 -18.80 -34.53
C GLY A 53 -38.97 -17.29 -34.68
N VAL A 54 -38.78 -16.49 -33.63
CA VAL A 54 -38.76 -15.01 -33.74
C VAL A 54 -37.44 -14.50 -34.29
N ASN A 55 -37.52 -13.38 -35.01
CA ASN A 55 -36.37 -12.70 -35.59
C ASN A 55 -35.39 -12.26 -34.48
N THR A 56 -34.09 -12.33 -34.73
CA THR A 56 -33.05 -11.97 -33.74
C THR A 56 -33.14 -10.51 -33.29
N ALA A 57 -33.67 -9.63 -34.15
CA ALA A 57 -33.95 -8.24 -33.81
C ALA A 57 -35.04 -8.11 -32.73
N ASP A 58 -36.11 -8.91 -32.83
CA ASP A 58 -37.23 -8.87 -31.87
C ASP A 58 -36.83 -9.44 -30.50
N LEU A 59 -35.96 -10.45 -30.50
CA LEU A 59 -35.30 -10.95 -29.29
C LEU A 59 -34.45 -9.85 -28.63
N PHE A 60 -33.72 -9.05 -29.41
CA PHE A 60 -32.89 -7.97 -28.88
C PHE A 60 -33.71 -6.85 -28.24
N PHE A 61 -34.83 -6.45 -28.86
CA PHE A 61 -35.75 -5.48 -28.25
C PHE A 61 -36.40 -6.02 -26.97
N SER A 62 -36.79 -7.30 -26.96
CA SER A 62 -37.36 -7.95 -25.77
C SER A 62 -36.35 -8.02 -24.62
N LEU A 63 -35.09 -8.35 -24.91
CA LEU A 63 -33.99 -8.30 -23.94
C LEU A 63 -33.74 -6.90 -23.41
N THR A 64 -33.86 -5.88 -24.25
CA THR A 64 -33.65 -4.48 -23.85
C THR A 64 -34.78 -4.00 -22.93
N ASP A 65 -36.02 -4.40 -23.20
CA ASP A 65 -37.18 -4.10 -22.36
C ASP A 65 -37.08 -4.82 -21.01
N GLU A 66 -36.64 -6.08 -20.99
CA GLU A 66 -36.43 -6.84 -19.76
C GLU A 66 -35.23 -6.30 -18.94
N ALA A 67 -34.18 -5.83 -19.62
CA ALA A 67 -33.03 -5.20 -19.00
C ALA A 67 -33.41 -3.93 -18.22
N MET A 68 -34.48 -3.23 -18.60
CA MET A 68 -34.99 -2.06 -17.89
C MET A 68 -35.30 -2.35 -16.42
N TYR A 69 -35.71 -3.57 -16.08
CA TYR A 69 -35.96 -3.96 -14.68
C TYR A 69 -34.67 -4.15 -13.86
N TRP A 70 -33.55 -4.45 -14.52
CA TRP A 70 -32.26 -4.73 -13.88
C TRP A 70 -31.37 -3.48 -13.78
N VAL A 71 -31.60 -2.49 -14.64
CA VAL A 71 -30.87 -1.20 -14.66
C VAL A 71 -30.85 -0.50 -13.29
N PRO A 72 -31.96 -0.35 -12.55
CA PRO A 72 -31.94 0.25 -11.22
C PRO A 72 -31.09 -0.55 -10.22
N GLY A 73 -31.13 -1.89 -10.32
CA GLY A 73 -30.31 -2.78 -9.51
C GLY A 73 -28.83 -2.57 -9.77
N LEU A 74 -28.41 -2.53 -11.03
CA LEU A 74 -27.01 -2.28 -11.42
C LEU A 74 -26.53 -0.87 -11.02
N LEU A 75 -27.41 0.13 -11.15
CA LEU A 75 -27.11 1.52 -10.80
C LEU A 75 -26.86 1.68 -9.30
N VAL A 76 -27.48 0.86 -8.45
CA VAL A 76 -27.25 0.87 -6.99
C VAL A 76 -26.08 -0.04 -6.62
N LEU A 77 -26.04 -1.25 -7.18
CA LEU A 77 -25.06 -2.27 -6.80
C LEU A 77 -23.66 -1.94 -7.33
N GLY A 78 -23.54 -1.35 -8.52
CA GLY A 78 -22.27 -1.00 -9.15
C GLY A 78 -21.45 -0.01 -8.31
N PRO A 79 -21.99 1.18 -7.96
CA PRO A 79 -21.32 2.12 -7.09
C PRO A 79 -21.03 1.56 -5.70
N LEU A 80 -21.92 0.72 -5.16
CA LEU A 80 -21.71 0.06 -3.87
C LEU A 80 -20.53 -0.92 -3.92
N MET A 81 -20.43 -1.73 -4.98
CA MET A 81 -19.33 -2.66 -5.20
C MET A 81 -18.00 -1.90 -5.41
N ILE A 82 -18.01 -0.84 -6.22
CA ILE A 82 -16.85 0.03 -6.40
C ILE A 82 -16.42 0.63 -5.07
N TYR A 83 -17.37 1.16 -4.29
CA TYR A 83 -17.10 1.75 -2.99
C TYR A 83 -16.49 0.75 -2.00
N ASP A 84 -17.02 -0.48 -1.95
CA ASP A 84 -16.52 -1.51 -1.03
C ASP A 84 -15.10 -1.95 -1.42
N VAL A 85 -14.85 -2.19 -2.70
CA VAL A 85 -13.49 -2.52 -3.21
C VAL A 85 -12.51 -1.38 -2.95
N LEU A 86 -12.92 -0.12 -3.18
CA LEU A 86 -12.10 1.05 -2.89
C LEU A 86 -11.77 1.17 -1.40
N LYS A 87 -12.76 0.94 -0.53
CA LYS A 87 -12.59 1.00 0.92
C LYS A 87 -11.63 -0.06 1.42
N VAL A 88 -11.77 -1.29 0.91
CA VAL A 88 -10.85 -2.40 1.21
C VAL A 88 -9.46 -2.03 0.71
N SER A 89 -9.28 -1.68 -0.58
CA SER A 89 -8.00 -1.26 -1.16
C SER A 89 -7.28 -0.16 -0.36
N ASN A 90 -8.02 0.89 0.01
CA ASN A 90 -7.49 2.00 0.79
C ASN A 90 -6.99 1.59 2.17
N ARG A 91 -7.53 0.52 2.74
CA ARG A 91 -7.05 -0.06 3.99
C ARG A 91 -5.68 -0.74 3.83
N PHE A 92 -5.36 -1.28 2.65
CA PHE A 92 -4.08 -1.93 2.34
C PHE A 92 -3.00 -0.93 1.93
N ALA A 93 -3.35 0.09 1.14
CA ALA A 93 -2.39 1.01 0.57
C ALA A 93 -1.64 1.84 1.62
N GLY A 94 -2.35 2.37 2.62
CA GLY A 94 -1.77 3.23 3.65
C GLY A 94 -0.61 2.59 4.43
N PRO A 95 -0.80 1.37 5.00
CA PRO A 95 0.26 0.65 5.68
C PRO A 95 1.48 0.36 4.80
N ILE A 96 1.26 -0.15 3.57
CA ILE A 96 2.33 -0.48 2.62
C ILE A 96 3.14 0.75 2.23
N PHE A 97 2.48 1.86 1.90
CA PHE A 97 3.17 3.09 1.52
C PHE A 97 4.03 3.63 2.67
N SER A 98 3.50 3.59 3.90
CA SER A 98 4.28 3.98 5.08
C SER A 98 5.52 3.10 5.25
N MET A 99 5.38 1.77 5.09
CA MET A 99 6.50 0.84 5.22
C MET A 99 7.57 1.07 4.15
N ARG A 100 7.16 1.24 2.88
CA ARG A 100 8.09 1.52 1.77
C ARG A 100 8.89 2.79 2.02
N ARG A 101 8.26 3.84 2.55
CA ARG A 101 8.96 5.09 2.87
C ARG A 101 10.01 4.90 3.95
N GLU A 102 9.68 4.18 5.03
CA GLU A 102 10.67 3.94 6.10
C GLU A 102 11.78 2.96 5.67
N MET A 103 11.47 1.97 4.82
CA MET A 103 12.50 1.14 4.17
C MET A 103 13.47 2.01 3.36
N GLN A 104 12.96 2.96 2.58
CA GLN A 104 13.82 3.88 1.84
C GLN A 104 14.67 4.74 2.79
N ASN A 105 14.11 5.21 3.90
CA ASN A 105 14.89 5.94 4.91
C ASN A 105 16.03 5.09 5.46
N LEU A 106 15.79 3.79 5.72
CA LEU A 106 16.83 2.87 6.17
C LEU A 106 17.92 2.68 5.11
N ILE A 107 17.53 2.53 3.85
CA ILE A 107 18.48 2.43 2.72
C ILE A 107 19.33 3.70 2.61
N ASP A 108 18.74 4.88 2.80
CA ASP A 108 19.42 6.18 2.76
C ASP A 108 20.34 6.44 3.97
N GLY A 109 20.56 5.44 4.84
CA GLY A 109 21.42 5.58 6.02
C GLY A 109 20.75 6.25 7.22
N LYS A 110 19.49 6.66 7.12
CA LYS A 110 18.74 7.21 8.26
C LYS A 110 18.26 6.08 9.16
N GLU A 111 18.03 6.40 10.43
CA GLU A 111 17.61 5.38 11.40
C GLU A 111 16.21 4.78 11.12
N GLY A 112 15.40 5.44 10.27
CA GLY A 112 14.00 5.06 10.01
C GLY A 112 13.13 5.15 11.29
N ARG A 113 11.81 5.29 11.14
CA ARG A 113 10.92 5.29 12.32
C ARG A 113 10.35 3.90 12.61
N ASN A 114 10.20 3.56 13.90
CA ASN A 114 9.44 2.39 14.32
C ASN A 114 7.99 2.45 13.82
N ILE A 115 7.52 1.40 13.13
CA ILE A 115 6.19 1.38 12.52
C ILE A 115 5.24 0.59 13.40
N THR A 116 4.08 1.17 13.70
CA THR A 116 2.98 0.47 14.39
C THR A 116 1.70 0.64 13.59
N PHE A 117 1.08 -0.45 13.16
CA PHE A 117 -0.23 -0.42 12.49
C PHE A 117 -1.36 -0.68 13.48
N ARG A 118 -2.52 -0.08 13.22
CA ARG A 118 -3.71 -0.24 14.07
C ARG A 118 -4.34 -1.62 13.84
N THR A 119 -4.75 -2.26 14.93
CA THR A 119 -5.31 -3.61 15.07
C THR A 119 -6.11 -4.09 13.86
N ASP A 120 -5.43 -4.88 13.02
CA ASP A 120 -5.99 -5.78 12.03
C ASP A 120 -4.90 -6.84 11.81
N ASP A 121 -5.21 -8.09 12.14
CA ASP A 121 -4.22 -9.12 12.57
C ASP A 121 -3.10 -9.43 11.55
N HIS A 122 -3.25 -9.05 10.28
CA HIS A 122 -2.22 -9.26 9.27
C HIS A 122 -1.12 -8.19 9.26
N TRP A 123 -1.43 -6.94 9.61
CA TRP A 123 -0.49 -5.83 9.46
C TRP A 123 0.44 -5.67 10.67
N SER A 124 -0.05 -5.98 11.86
CA SER A 124 0.76 -5.97 13.09
C SER A 124 1.96 -6.90 12.97
N THR A 125 1.77 -8.09 12.40
CA THR A 125 2.83 -9.07 12.16
C THR A 125 3.89 -8.55 11.19
N LEU A 126 3.48 -7.94 10.07
CA LEU A 126 4.42 -7.35 9.11
C LEU A 126 5.18 -6.16 9.68
N ALA A 127 4.51 -5.29 10.47
CA ALA A 127 5.18 -4.21 11.17
C ALA A 127 6.22 -4.73 12.16
N MET A 128 5.89 -5.78 12.91
CA MET A 128 6.82 -6.41 13.85
C MET A 128 8.05 -6.94 13.12
N GLN A 129 7.87 -7.67 12.02
CA GLN A 129 8.98 -8.18 11.21
C GLN A 129 9.86 -7.04 10.67
N PHE A 130 9.24 -5.97 10.16
CA PHE A 130 9.99 -4.79 9.69
C PHE A 130 10.78 -4.13 10.83
N ASN A 131 10.19 -3.97 12.01
CA ASN A 131 10.86 -3.34 13.15
C ASN A 131 12.03 -4.17 13.65
N ASN A 132 11.92 -5.50 13.66
CA ASN A 132 13.02 -6.40 14.03
C ASN A 132 14.20 -6.26 13.05
N ILE A 133 13.91 -6.27 11.73
CA ILE A 133 14.96 -6.07 10.71
C ILE A 133 15.61 -4.70 10.86
N ARG A 134 14.82 -3.67 11.14
CA ARG A 134 15.33 -2.32 11.40
C ARG A 134 16.27 -2.31 12.60
N GLU A 135 15.88 -2.94 13.70
CA GLU A 135 16.67 -3.00 14.93
C GLU A 135 18.02 -3.68 14.68
N GLU A 136 18.02 -4.87 14.07
CA GLU A 136 19.25 -5.58 13.70
C GLU A 136 20.15 -4.76 12.79
N LEU A 137 19.57 -4.05 11.80
CA LEU A 137 20.35 -3.21 10.90
C LEU A 137 21.01 -2.02 11.61
N LEU A 138 20.33 -1.44 12.61
CA LEU A 138 20.88 -0.33 13.39
C LEU A 138 21.98 -0.81 14.34
N GLU A 139 21.80 -1.97 14.98
CA GLU A 139 22.83 -2.58 15.80
C GLU A 139 24.10 -2.89 15.00
N LEU A 140 23.96 -3.40 13.78
CA LEU A 140 25.09 -3.66 12.89
C LEU A 140 25.82 -2.37 12.49
N ARG A 141 25.06 -1.29 12.20
CA ARG A 141 25.66 0.02 11.89
C ARG A 141 26.39 0.63 13.08
N ALA A 142 25.85 0.47 14.29
CA ALA A 142 26.51 0.94 15.51
C ALA A 142 27.84 0.21 15.73
N LYS A 143 27.85 -1.12 15.65
CA LYS A 143 29.08 -1.91 15.79
C LYS A 143 30.16 -1.55 14.75
N MET A 144 29.76 -1.34 13.49
CA MET A 144 30.71 -0.91 12.45
C MET A 144 31.24 0.51 12.69
N ALA A 145 30.47 1.39 13.33
CA ALA A 145 30.94 2.72 13.70
C ALA A 145 31.92 2.65 14.88
N ASP A 146 31.60 1.86 15.91
CA ASP A 146 32.48 1.64 17.06
C ASP A 146 33.83 1.01 16.62
N GLU A 147 33.81 0.00 15.74
CA GLU A 147 35.02 -0.61 15.17
C GLU A 147 35.87 0.39 14.36
N ALA A 148 35.24 1.30 13.62
CA ALA A 148 35.96 2.33 12.85
C ALA A 148 36.58 3.40 13.75
N GLU A 149 35.92 3.76 14.87
CA GLU A 149 36.47 4.71 15.85
C GLU A 149 37.66 4.10 16.61
N GLU A 150 37.60 2.79 16.95
CA GLU A 150 38.73 2.08 17.58
C GLU A 150 39.96 1.98 16.66
N GLU A 151 39.78 1.74 15.35
CA GLU A 151 40.89 1.73 14.38
C GLU A 151 41.54 3.12 14.21
N GLU A 152 40.76 4.20 14.19
CA GLU A 152 41.28 5.57 14.12
C GLU A 152 42.08 5.98 15.38
N GLU A 153 41.66 5.54 16.57
CA GLU A 153 42.39 5.81 17.83
C GLU A 153 43.72 5.03 17.90
N ASP A 154 43.76 3.77 17.47
CA ASP A 154 44.98 2.95 17.46
C ASP A 154 46.03 3.47 16.46
N ASP A 155 45.61 3.91 15.26
CA ASP A 155 46.50 4.54 14.29
C ASP A 155 47.04 5.90 14.78
N SER A 156 46.21 6.68 15.49
CA SER A 156 46.65 7.93 16.13
C SER A 156 47.65 7.71 17.26
N TRP A 157 47.55 6.60 18.01
CA TRP A 157 48.50 6.25 19.07
C TRP A 157 49.84 5.77 18.49
N MET A 158 49.84 5.10 17.33
CA MET A 158 51.07 4.70 16.63
C MET A 158 51.87 5.86 16.02
N ASP A 159 51.22 6.97 15.62
CA ASP A 159 51.89 8.16 15.09
C ASP A 159 52.43 9.11 16.18
N ALA A 160 52.00 8.92 17.43
CA ALA A 160 52.56 9.62 18.59
C ALA A 160 53.95 9.07 18.97
N THR A 161 54.94 9.32 18.11
CA THR A 161 56.35 9.10 18.47
C THR A 161 56.70 9.94 19.70
N PRO A 162 57.31 9.36 20.76
CA PRO A 162 57.79 10.16 21.88
C PRO A 162 58.91 11.04 21.34
N ALA A 163 58.68 12.35 21.33
CA ALA A 163 59.70 13.33 21.02
C ALA A 163 60.83 13.20 22.05
N ASP A 164 61.85 12.45 21.64
CA ASP A 164 63.24 12.44 22.11
C ASP A 164 63.45 13.19 23.43
N ASP A 165 63.30 12.47 24.54
CA ASP A 165 63.80 12.89 25.85
C ASP A 165 65.33 12.91 25.77
N ALA A 166 65.87 14.02 25.25
CA ALA A 166 67.29 14.29 25.21
C ALA A 166 67.83 14.38 26.65
N VAL A 167 68.34 13.25 27.15
CA VAL A 167 69.14 13.18 28.37
C VAL A 167 70.41 14.02 28.16
N PRO A 168 70.64 15.11 28.91
CA PRO A 168 71.89 15.83 28.80
C PRO A 168 72.95 15.06 29.56
N VAL A 169 73.89 14.48 28.81
CA VAL A 169 75.16 13.98 29.36
C VAL A 169 76.14 15.15 29.33
N GLY A 170 76.48 15.68 30.51
CA GLY A 170 77.47 16.75 30.68
C GLY A 170 77.45 17.37 32.07
#